data_AF-A0A535ACM3-F1
#
_entry.id   AF-A0A535ACM3-F1
#
_cell.length_a   1.000
_cell.length_b   1.000
_cell.length_c   1.000
_cell.angle_alpha   90.00
_cell.angle_beta   90.00
_cell.angle_gamma   90.00
#
_symmetry.space_group_name_H-M   'P 1'
#
loop_
_entity.id
_entity.type
_entity.pdbx_description
1 polymer ?
#
loop_
_entity_poly.entity_id
_entity_poly.type
_entity_poly.pdbx_seq_one_letter_code
_entity_poly.pdbx_strand_id
1 'polypeptide(L)'
;LPRFGLQGTPPPNLSIALGSMEVTPLDLARAYGVFATLGKRFEPIFITRVTDLEGNPLDFSGTRPRFERVMSPATAYVVTSMLQTVVQHGTGRKAAELGRPVAGKTGTTNDTHDAWFIGFTPDLLAGVWVGFDSERSLGKQETGGHAAAPIWTAFMKRAVADRPVVDFPVPEGVTFAQIDRATGLRAAAGQESELEVFVKGSEPTQNAAAPEEVPANPEAEQDGVPEGAD
;
A
#
# COMPACT_ATOMS: atom_id res chain seq x y z
N LEU A 1 -5.18 16.88 2.93
CA LEU A 1 -3.71 17.01 2.81
C LEU A 1 -3.05 17.63 4.05
N PRO A 2 -3.52 18.75 4.64
CA PRO A 2 -2.86 19.35 5.82
C PRO A 2 -2.78 18.44 7.06
N ARG A 3 -3.81 17.59 7.27
CA ARG A 3 -3.82 16.56 8.33
C ARG A 3 -2.65 15.58 8.23
N PHE A 4 -2.07 15.39 7.05
CA PHE A 4 -0.92 14.51 6.82
C PHE A 4 0.43 15.23 6.98
N GLY A 5 0.42 16.52 7.32
CA GLY A 5 1.65 17.31 7.48
C GLY A 5 2.24 17.84 6.18
N LEU A 6 1.55 17.67 5.05
CA LEU A 6 1.96 18.28 3.78
C LEU A 6 1.75 19.80 3.85
N GLN A 7 2.82 20.53 3.55
CA GLN A 7 2.84 22.00 3.54
C GLN A 7 2.47 22.54 2.15
N GLY A 8 2.11 23.82 2.08
CA GLY A 8 1.70 24.49 0.85
C GLY A 8 0.20 24.41 0.57
N THR A 9 -0.23 25.15 -0.46
CA THR A 9 -1.62 25.20 -0.91
C THR A 9 -1.79 24.26 -2.09
N PRO A 10 -2.59 23.18 -1.99
CA PRO A 10 -2.86 22.30 -3.11
C PRO A 10 -3.51 23.08 -4.27
N PRO A 11 -3.14 22.81 -5.53
CA PRO A 11 -3.86 23.35 -6.68
C PRO A 11 -5.37 23.06 -6.58
N PRO A 12 -6.25 24.08 -6.67
CA PRO A 12 -7.69 23.89 -6.52
C PRO A 12 -8.33 23.38 -7.82
N ASN A 13 -7.76 22.33 -8.41
CA ASN A 13 -8.21 21.72 -9.66
C ASN A 13 -8.00 20.20 -9.63
N LEU A 14 -8.49 19.49 -10.66
CA LEU A 14 -8.46 18.02 -10.71
C LEU A 14 -7.06 17.40 -10.77
N SER A 15 -6.04 18.17 -11.19
CA SER A 15 -4.67 17.66 -11.29
C SER A 15 -4.09 17.23 -9.94
N ILE A 16 -4.67 17.68 -8.82
CA ILE A 16 -4.27 17.25 -7.48
C ILE A 16 -4.36 15.73 -7.31
N ALA A 17 -5.31 15.08 -7.96
CA ALA A 17 -5.45 13.62 -7.94
C ALA A 17 -4.30 12.90 -8.66
N LEU A 18 -3.59 13.60 -9.56
CA LEU A 18 -2.43 13.10 -10.30
C LEU A 18 -1.08 13.47 -9.65
N GLY A 19 -1.09 14.20 -8.53
CA GLY A 19 0.14 14.56 -7.81
C GLY A 19 0.83 15.83 -8.32
N SER A 20 0.07 16.85 -8.74
CA SER A 20 0.61 18.14 -9.21
C SER A 20 1.14 19.08 -8.11
N MET A 21 1.29 18.59 -6.89
CA MET A 21 1.79 19.37 -5.75
C MET A 21 3.25 19.02 -5.50
N GLU A 22 4.09 20.03 -5.39
CA GLU A 22 5.49 19.87 -5.02
C GLU A 22 5.61 19.48 -3.55
N VAL A 23 6.47 18.49 -3.28
CA VAL A 23 6.68 17.91 -1.95
C VAL A 23 8.11 17.43 -1.83
N THR A 24 8.69 17.51 -0.63
CA THR A 24 9.99 16.88 -0.37
C THR A 24 9.83 15.38 -0.13
N PRO A 25 10.89 14.56 -0.29
CA PRO A 25 10.86 13.16 0.12
C PRO A 25 10.47 12.98 1.59
N LEU A 26 10.88 13.91 2.46
CA LEU A 26 10.54 13.87 3.88
C LEU A 26 9.04 14.12 4.08
N ASP A 27 8.43 15.06 3.35
CA ASP A 27 6.99 15.33 3.44
C ASP A 27 6.16 14.11 3.03
N LEU A 28 6.52 13.45 1.94
CA LEU A 28 5.85 12.22 1.52
C LEU A 28 6.07 11.07 2.48
N ALA A 29 7.29 10.87 2.99
CA ALA A 29 7.56 9.86 4.00
C ALA A 29 6.72 10.06 5.26
N ARG A 30 6.57 11.31 5.72
CA ARG A 30 5.70 11.67 6.84
C ARG A 30 4.24 11.40 6.55
N ALA A 31 3.77 11.75 5.36
CA ALA A 31 2.38 11.52 4.96
C ALA A 31 2.06 10.01 4.91
N TYR A 32 2.90 9.20 4.27
CA TYR A 32 2.72 7.74 4.25
C TYR A 32 2.91 7.12 5.65
N GLY A 33 3.71 7.76 6.50
CA GLY A 33 3.88 7.41 7.90
C GLY A 33 2.58 7.39 8.70
N VAL A 34 1.57 8.18 8.29
CA VAL A 34 0.23 8.12 8.89
C VAL A 34 -0.39 6.73 8.69
N PHE A 35 -0.22 6.10 7.52
CA PHE A 35 -0.74 4.75 7.27
C PHE A 35 0.07 3.70 8.02
N ALA A 36 1.41 3.79 7.95
CA ALA A 36 2.32 2.88 8.62
C ALA A 36 2.14 2.82 10.15
N THR A 37 1.59 3.88 10.75
CA THR A 37 1.37 3.99 12.21
C THR A 37 -0.10 3.88 12.61
N LEU A 38 -0.96 3.33 11.75
CA LEU A 38 -2.41 3.16 11.99
C LEU A 38 -3.11 4.49 12.34
N GLY A 39 -2.81 5.51 11.54
CA GLY A 39 -3.49 6.80 11.52
C GLY A 39 -2.86 7.89 12.40
N LYS A 40 -1.60 7.72 12.82
CA LYS A 40 -0.89 8.71 13.64
C LYS A 40 0.11 9.50 12.80
N ARG A 41 -0.06 10.82 12.71
CA ARG A 41 0.99 11.70 12.20
C ARG A 41 2.12 11.79 13.22
N PHE A 42 3.35 11.89 12.74
CA PHE A 42 4.52 12.18 13.58
C PHE A 42 5.39 13.29 12.98
N GLU A 43 6.19 13.89 13.86
CA GLU A 43 7.29 14.79 13.49
C GLU A 43 8.61 14.00 13.48
N PRO A 44 9.34 13.92 12.35
CA PRO A 44 10.65 13.31 12.32
C PRO A 44 11.63 14.02 13.25
N ILE A 45 12.44 13.23 13.95
CA ILE A 45 13.52 13.73 14.80
C ILE A 45 14.85 13.18 14.29
N PHE A 46 15.88 14.02 14.28
CA PHE A 46 17.22 13.65 13.80
C PHE A 46 18.24 13.56 14.93
N ILE A 47 17.98 14.21 16.06
CA ILE A 47 18.86 14.24 17.23
C ILE A 47 18.21 13.43 18.34
N THR A 48 18.84 12.31 18.70
CA THR A 48 18.34 11.38 19.72
C THR A 48 19.07 11.52 21.06
N ARG A 49 20.29 12.07 21.07
CA ARG A 49 21.09 12.29 22.28
C ARG A 49 22.09 13.43 22.07
N VAL A 50 22.27 14.25 23.10
CA VAL A 50 23.35 15.24 23.20
C VAL A 50 24.11 14.97 24.49
N THR A 51 25.44 15.08 24.46
CA THR A 51 26.30 14.89 25.64
C THR A 51 27.25 16.08 25.83
N ASP A 52 27.68 16.30 27.07
CA ASP A 52 28.79 17.22 27.37
C ASP A 52 30.16 16.60 27.00
N LEU A 53 31.24 17.32 27.33
CA LEU A 53 32.63 16.90 27.04
C LEU A 53 33.02 15.65 27.84
N GLU A 54 32.38 15.43 28.97
CA GLU A 54 32.58 14.31 29.88
C GLU A 54 31.69 13.09 29.52
N GLY A 55 30.80 13.22 28.54
CA GLY A 55 29.90 12.17 28.06
C GLY A 55 28.57 12.05 28.82
N ASN A 56 28.28 12.96 29.75
CA ASN A 56 27.02 12.98 30.47
C ASN A 56 25.90 13.45 29.54
N PRO A 57 24.72 12.79 29.57
CA PRO A 57 23.59 13.20 28.74
C PRO A 57 23.06 14.56 29.18
N LEU A 58 22.97 15.50 28.24
CA LEU A 58 22.27 16.76 28.44
C LEU A 58 20.76 16.55 28.29
N ASP A 59 19.96 17.20 29.15
CA ASP A 59 18.51 17.17 28.99
C ASP A 59 18.11 17.90 27.69
N PHE A 60 17.64 17.09 26.76
CA PHE A 60 17.18 17.50 25.44
C PHE A 60 15.74 17.04 25.20
N SER A 61 14.89 17.15 26.22
CA SER A 61 13.49 16.68 26.24
C SER A 61 12.59 17.27 25.14
N GLY A 62 12.98 18.39 24.52
CA GLY A 62 12.26 19.03 23.41
C GLY A 62 12.15 18.19 22.12
N THR A 63 12.98 17.16 21.94
CA THR A 63 13.02 16.36 20.70
C THR A 63 12.42 14.96 20.81
N ARG A 64 11.54 14.71 21.78
CA ARG A 64 10.80 13.43 21.81
C ARG A 64 9.84 13.34 20.62
N PRO A 65 9.71 12.17 19.95
CA PRO A 65 8.74 11.98 18.89
C PRO A 65 7.33 12.27 19.41
N ARG A 66 6.59 13.13 18.71
CA ARG A 66 5.19 13.43 19.00
C ARG A 66 4.32 12.73 17.99
N PHE A 67 3.25 12.09 18.48
CA PHE A 67 2.28 11.42 17.64
C PHE A 67 0.90 12.05 17.84
N GLU A 68 0.23 12.34 16.74
CA GLU A 68 -1.13 12.90 16.73
C GLU A 68 -2.03 12.01 15.88
N ARG A 69 -3.19 11.60 16.44
CA ARG A 69 -4.15 10.81 15.67
C ARG A 69 -4.90 11.70 14.69
N VAL A 70 -4.71 11.45 13.40
CA VAL A 70 -5.34 12.21 12.30
C VAL A 70 -6.28 11.35 11.45
N MET A 71 -6.24 10.04 11.63
CA MET A 71 -7.07 9.04 10.96
C MET A 71 -7.39 7.88 11.91
N SER A 72 -8.52 7.20 11.69
CA SER A 72 -8.86 6.00 12.46
C SER A 72 -7.91 4.84 12.07
N PRO A 73 -7.59 3.92 13.00
CA PRO A 73 -6.81 2.73 12.67
C PRO A 73 -7.41 1.90 11.54
N ALA A 74 -8.74 1.71 11.55
CA ALA A 74 -9.44 0.93 10.53
C ALA A 74 -9.31 1.54 9.13
N THR A 75 -9.48 2.86 8.98
CA THR A 75 -9.30 3.53 7.69
C THR A 75 -7.85 3.45 7.22
N ALA A 76 -6.88 3.65 8.11
CA ALA A 76 -5.46 3.52 7.78
C ALA A 76 -5.11 2.09 7.34
N TYR A 77 -5.71 1.08 7.97
CA TYR A 77 -5.52 -0.33 7.62
C TYR A 77 -6.12 -0.67 6.26
N VAL A 78 -7.32 -0.20 5.93
CA VAL A 78 -7.92 -0.39 4.58
C VAL A 78 -7.01 0.23 3.51
N VAL A 79 -6.47 1.43 3.73
CA VAL A 79 -5.50 2.04 2.81
C VAL A 79 -4.23 1.21 2.72
N THR A 80 -3.73 0.69 3.83
CA THR A 80 -2.55 -0.20 3.85
C THR A 80 -2.81 -1.47 3.02
N SER A 81 -3.99 -2.08 3.16
CA SER A 81 -4.40 -3.25 2.36
C SER A 81 -4.39 -2.94 0.86
N MET A 82 -4.98 -1.81 0.44
CA MET A 82 -4.94 -1.38 -0.97
C MET A 82 -3.49 -1.17 -1.47
N LEU A 83 -2.61 -0.62 -0.63
CA LEU A 83 -1.20 -0.43 -0.93
C LEU A 83 -0.41 -1.74 -0.97
N GLN A 84 -0.82 -2.79 -0.25
CA GLN A 84 -0.26 -4.13 -0.40
C GLN A 84 -0.59 -4.70 -1.78
N THR A 85 -1.83 -4.51 -2.28
CA THR A 85 -2.24 -4.97 -3.62
C THR A 85 -1.43 -4.29 -4.73
N VAL A 86 -1.02 -3.02 -4.56
CA VAL A 86 -0.10 -2.36 -5.51
C VAL A 86 1.24 -3.08 -5.62
N VAL A 87 1.74 -3.63 -4.52
CA VAL A 87 2.99 -4.40 -4.50
C VAL A 87 2.78 -5.82 -5.00
N GLN A 88 1.68 -6.48 -4.65
CA GLN A 88 1.44 -7.88 -5.02
C GLN A 88 1.04 -8.04 -6.49
N HIS A 89 0.16 -7.16 -6.98
CA HIS A 89 -0.51 -7.29 -8.27
C HIS A 89 -0.37 -6.05 -9.17
N GLY A 90 0.22 -4.97 -8.66
CA GLY A 90 0.29 -3.69 -9.36
C GLY A 90 1.69 -3.27 -9.80
N THR A 91 1.88 -1.95 -9.94
CA THR A 91 3.11 -1.32 -10.43
C THR A 91 4.28 -1.38 -9.43
N GLY A 92 4.02 -1.74 -8.16
CA GLY A 92 5.02 -1.86 -7.11
C GLY A 92 5.68 -3.24 -7.03
N ARG A 93 5.45 -4.14 -7.99
CA ARG A 93 5.85 -5.56 -7.94
C ARG A 93 7.31 -5.81 -7.59
N LYS A 94 8.20 -4.89 -7.94
CA LYS A 94 9.62 -4.97 -7.57
C LYS A 94 9.85 -5.08 -6.06
N ALA A 95 9.03 -4.41 -5.26
CA ALA A 95 9.11 -4.46 -3.79
C ALA A 95 8.68 -5.80 -3.21
N ALA A 96 7.92 -6.64 -3.95
CA ALA A 96 7.57 -7.99 -3.52
C ALA A 96 8.81 -8.90 -3.39
N GLU A 97 9.90 -8.60 -4.09
CA GLU A 97 11.18 -9.31 -3.97
C GLU A 97 11.83 -9.17 -2.58
N LEU A 98 11.29 -8.31 -1.70
CA LEU A 98 11.70 -8.25 -0.30
C LEU A 98 11.32 -9.53 0.47
N GLY A 99 10.34 -10.30 -0.01
CA GLY A 99 9.94 -11.59 0.57
C GLY A 99 9.23 -11.49 1.93
N ARG A 100 8.54 -10.37 2.19
CA ARG A 100 7.74 -10.13 3.40
C ARG A 100 6.59 -9.15 3.10
N PRO A 101 5.61 -8.99 4.01
CA PRO A 101 4.52 -8.04 3.83
C PRO A 101 5.02 -6.60 3.62
N VAL A 102 4.61 -6.00 2.50
CA VAL A 102 4.96 -4.63 2.10
C VAL A 102 3.72 -3.92 1.58
N ALA A 103 3.53 -2.69 2.02
CA ALA A 103 2.59 -1.74 1.43
C ALA A 103 3.40 -0.62 0.75
N GLY A 104 3.02 -0.22 -0.46
CA GLY A 104 3.74 0.85 -1.13
C GLY A 104 3.07 1.35 -2.40
N LYS A 105 3.59 2.46 -2.93
CA LYS A 105 3.07 3.10 -4.12
C LYS A 105 4.20 3.68 -4.98
N THR A 106 4.08 3.45 -6.28
CA THR A 106 4.90 4.14 -7.29
C THR A 106 4.33 5.53 -7.62
N GLY A 107 5.21 6.48 -7.89
CA GLY A 107 4.87 7.75 -8.52
C GLY A 107 5.72 7.95 -9.77
N THR A 108 5.15 8.56 -10.80
CA THR A 108 5.86 8.90 -12.04
C THR A 108 5.24 10.18 -12.58
N THR A 109 6.04 11.22 -12.74
CA THR A 109 5.59 12.51 -13.28
C THR A 109 5.54 12.47 -14.80
N ASN A 110 4.90 13.48 -15.40
CA ASN A 110 4.83 13.63 -16.85
C ASN A 110 6.22 13.63 -17.47
N ASP A 111 6.33 13.05 -18.66
CA ASP A 111 7.61 12.91 -19.39
C ASP A 111 8.72 12.20 -18.60
N THR A 112 8.36 11.45 -17.54
CA THR A 112 9.26 10.67 -16.69
C THR A 112 10.40 11.51 -16.09
N HIS A 113 10.09 12.72 -15.62
CA HIS A 113 11.08 13.58 -14.93
C HIS A 113 11.45 13.04 -13.55
N ASP A 114 10.45 12.49 -12.85
CA ASP A 114 10.58 11.99 -11.49
C ASP A 114 10.04 10.57 -11.40
N ALA A 115 10.82 9.71 -10.77
CA ALA A 115 10.42 8.38 -10.38
C ALA A 115 10.41 8.27 -8.85
N TRP A 116 9.27 7.89 -8.29
CA TRP A 116 9.06 7.75 -6.85
C TRP A 116 8.67 6.33 -6.47
N PHE A 117 9.14 5.90 -5.31
CA PHE A 117 8.55 4.78 -4.60
C PHE A 117 8.56 5.06 -3.10
N ILE A 118 7.38 5.12 -2.50
CA ILE A 118 7.21 5.20 -1.04
C ILE A 118 6.60 3.88 -0.60
N GLY A 119 7.26 3.20 0.35
CA GLY A 119 6.82 1.91 0.83
C GLY A 119 7.21 1.68 2.28
N PHE A 120 6.51 0.76 2.92
CA PHE A 120 6.74 0.41 4.31
C PHE A 120 6.40 -1.06 4.60
N THR A 121 7.11 -1.60 5.57
CA THR A 121 6.75 -2.79 6.36
C THR A 121 6.10 -2.32 7.66
N PRO A 122 5.56 -3.21 8.52
CA PRO A 122 4.97 -2.79 9.80
C PRO A 122 5.91 -2.02 10.74
N ASP A 123 7.22 -2.12 10.51
CA ASP A 123 8.29 -1.68 11.42
C ASP A 123 9.25 -0.64 10.80
N LEU A 124 9.19 -0.41 9.49
CA LEU A 124 10.05 0.56 8.81
C LEU A 124 9.39 1.13 7.56
N LEU A 125 9.47 2.45 7.41
CA LEU A 125 9.06 3.18 6.21
C LEU A 125 10.30 3.75 5.51
N ALA A 126 10.32 3.67 4.19
CA ALA A 126 11.33 4.34 3.36
C ALA A 126 10.68 4.97 2.12
N GLY A 127 11.23 6.09 1.70
CA GLY A 127 10.87 6.78 0.47
C GLY A 127 12.09 6.96 -0.42
N VAL A 128 11.93 6.68 -1.71
CA VAL A 128 12.96 6.87 -2.73
C VAL A 128 12.41 7.77 -3.82
N TRP A 129 13.21 8.77 -4.18
CA TRP A 129 13.04 9.60 -5.36
C TRP A 129 14.27 9.46 -6.25
N VAL A 130 14.05 9.42 -7.56
CA VAL A 130 15.06 9.50 -8.58
C VAL A 130 14.64 10.59 -9.56
N GLY A 131 15.55 11.50 -9.84
CA GLY A 131 15.37 12.63 -10.74
C GLY A 131 16.71 13.30 -10.99
N PHE A 132 16.71 14.31 -11.85
CA PHE A 132 17.87 15.16 -12.08
C PHE A 132 17.65 16.54 -11.45
N ASP A 133 18.71 17.18 -10.99
CA ASP A 133 18.65 18.55 -10.44
C ASP A 133 18.13 19.56 -11.49
N SER A 134 18.49 19.36 -12.76
CA SER A 134 17.89 20.05 -13.89
C SER A 134 16.65 19.30 -14.36
N GLU A 135 15.56 20.00 -14.64
CA GLU A 135 14.34 19.41 -15.21
C GLU A 135 14.63 18.78 -16.58
N ARG A 136 14.87 17.48 -16.58
CA ARG A 136 15.05 16.65 -17.77
C ARG A 136 14.49 15.26 -17.53
N SER A 137 13.99 14.67 -18.59
CA SER A 137 13.47 13.29 -18.59
C SER A 137 14.54 12.28 -18.14
N LEU A 138 14.14 11.32 -17.32
CA LEU A 138 14.93 10.12 -16.98
C LEU A 138 15.02 9.14 -18.16
N GLY A 139 14.10 9.27 -19.13
CA GLY A 139 13.95 8.35 -20.25
C GLY A 139 12.65 7.54 -20.14
N LYS A 140 12.05 7.22 -21.28
CA LYS A 140 10.67 6.69 -21.39
C LYS A 140 10.37 5.42 -20.56
N GLN A 141 11.38 4.68 -20.13
CA GLN A 141 11.21 3.44 -19.35
C GLN A 141 11.44 3.65 -17.84
N GLU A 142 11.97 4.80 -17.43
CA GLU A 142 12.36 5.11 -16.05
C GLU A 142 11.17 5.61 -15.23
N THR A 143 10.30 4.66 -14.88
CA THR A 143 9.14 4.89 -14.01
C THR A 143 9.49 4.64 -12.55
N GLY A 144 8.59 4.98 -11.63
CA GLY A 144 8.71 4.65 -10.20
C GLY A 144 8.96 3.16 -9.95
N GLY A 145 8.40 2.27 -10.77
CA GLY A 145 8.58 0.83 -10.65
C GLY A 145 9.94 0.31 -11.17
N HIS A 146 10.56 1.02 -12.12
CA HIS A 146 11.82 0.61 -12.74
C HIS A 146 13.05 1.33 -12.16
N ALA A 147 12.91 2.59 -11.75
CA ALA A 147 14.02 3.38 -11.21
C ALA A 147 14.05 3.40 -9.68
N ALA A 148 12.93 3.75 -9.03
CA ALA A 148 12.89 3.98 -7.58
C ALA A 148 12.64 2.70 -6.76
N ALA A 149 11.70 1.85 -7.18
CA ALA A 149 11.34 0.63 -6.44
C ALA A 149 12.49 -0.39 -6.28
N PRO A 150 13.39 -0.62 -7.25
CA PRO A 150 14.55 -1.49 -7.03
C PRO A 150 15.52 -0.95 -5.97
N ILE A 151 15.76 0.37 -5.95
CA ILE A 151 16.62 1.03 -4.95
C ILE A 151 16.00 0.85 -3.55
N TRP A 152 14.70 1.13 -3.43
CA TRP A 152 13.96 0.91 -2.17
C TRP A 152 14.08 -0.55 -1.71
N THR A 153 13.91 -1.50 -2.63
CA THR A 153 13.98 -2.94 -2.32
C THR A 153 15.37 -3.35 -1.86
N ALA A 154 16.42 -2.87 -2.52
CA ALA A 154 17.81 -3.16 -2.15
C ALA A 154 18.16 -2.58 -0.78
N PHE A 155 17.71 -1.37 -0.47
CA PHE A 155 17.86 -0.76 0.85
C PHE A 155 17.14 -1.57 1.92
N MET A 156 15.85 -1.86 1.71
CA MET A 156 15.02 -2.56 2.69
C MET A 156 15.52 -3.98 2.97
N LYS A 157 16.00 -4.71 1.95
CA LYS A 157 16.62 -6.04 2.14
C LYS A 157 17.71 -6.04 3.21
N ARG A 158 18.48 -4.96 3.31
CA ARG A 158 19.51 -4.79 4.34
C ARG A 158 18.92 -4.24 5.63
N ALA A 159 18.06 -3.22 5.55
CA ALA A 159 17.56 -2.50 6.71
C ALA A 159 16.65 -3.34 7.64
N VAL A 160 15.97 -4.36 7.10
CA VAL A 160 15.08 -5.24 7.87
C VAL A 160 15.56 -6.70 7.94
N ALA A 161 16.81 -6.97 7.58
CA ALA A 161 17.37 -8.33 7.54
C ALA A 161 17.22 -9.06 8.88
N ASP A 162 17.58 -8.38 9.98
CA ASP A 162 17.56 -8.95 11.34
C ASP A 162 16.23 -8.75 12.06
N ARG A 163 15.19 -8.32 11.34
CA ARG A 163 13.87 -8.04 11.91
C ARG A 163 12.87 -9.13 11.57
N PRO A 164 11.97 -9.50 12.52
CA PRO A 164 10.99 -10.55 12.28
C PRO A 164 10.08 -10.20 11.10
N VAL A 165 9.72 -11.22 10.32
CA VAL A 165 8.69 -11.10 9.30
C VAL A 165 7.34 -11.18 10.00
N VAL A 166 6.58 -10.09 9.96
CA VAL A 166 5.25 -9.98 10.58
C VAL A 166 4.26 -9.38 9.58
N ASP A 167 3.01 -9.79 9.69
CA ASP A 167 1.91 -9.19 8.96
C ASP A 167 1.55 -7.81 9.52
N PHE A 168 0.83 -7.01 8.73
CA PHE A 168 0.26 -5.77 9.22
C PHE A 168 -0.80 -6.08 10.28
N PRO A 169 -0.69 -5.51 11.50
CA PRO A 169 -1.64 -5.79 12.56
C PRO A 169 -3.02 -5.23 12.21
N VAL A 170 -4.03 -6.11 12.21
CA VAL A 170 -5.44 -5.74 11.99
C VAL A 170 -5.96 -5.01 13.23
N PRO A 171 -6.34 -3.73 13.15
CA PRO A 171 -6.88 -3.00 14.29
C PRO A 171 -8.37 -3.31 14.51
N GLU A 172 -8.87 -2.93 15.69
CA GLU A 172 -10.31 -2.88 15.94
C GLU A 172 -11.05 -2.02 14.91
N GLY A 173 -12.29 -2.39 14.61
CA GLY A 173 -13.12 -1.70 13.63
C GLY A 173 -12.83 -2.06 12.17
N VAL A 174 -12.01 -3.09 11.92
CA VAL A 174 -11.86 -3.73 10.60
C VAL A 174 -12.73 -4.99 10.55
N THR A 175 -13.31 -5.25 9.38
CA THR A 175 -14.00 -6.49 9.06
C THR A 175 -13.60 -6.96 7.66
N PHE A 176 -13.85 -8.23 7.37
CA PHE A 176 -13.57 -8.84 6.07
C PHE A 176 -14.85 -9.41 5.48
N ALA A 177 -15.00 -9.33 4.16
CA ALA A 177 -16.13 -9.92 3.45
C ALA A 177 -15.65 -10.59 2.15
N GLN A 178 -16.30 -11.69 1.77
CA GLN A 178 -16.11 -12.30 0.46
C GLN A 178 -16.90 -11.49 -0.56
N ILE A 179 -16.20 -10.91 -1.52
CA ILE A 179 -16.76 -9.98 -2.51
C ILE A 179 -16.70 -10.60 -3.90
N ASP A 180 -17.79 -10.45 -4.63
CA ASP A 180 -17.80 -10.69 -6.06
C ASP A 180 -17.05 -9.54 -6.76
N ARG A 181 -15.93 -9.88 -7.39
CA ARG A 181 -15.06 -8.91 -8.05
C ARG A 181 -15.76 -8.13 -9.16
N ALA A 182 -16.78 -8.70 -9.81
CA ALA A 182 -17.49 -8.04 -10.90
C ALA A 182 -18.44 -6.95 -10.40
N THR A 183 -19.12 -7.19 -9.29
CA THR A 183 -20.20 -6.32 -8.79
C THR A 183 -19.80 -5.46 -7.59
N GLY A 184 -18.77 -5.87 -6.84
CA GLY A 184 -18.40 -5.26 -5.57
C GLY A 184 -19.39 -5.57 -4.42
N LEU A 185 -20.35 -6.47 -4.65
CA LEU A 185 -21.30 -6.96 -3.65
C LEU A 185 -20.78 -8.20 -2.93
N ARG A 186 -21.46 -8.66 -1.87
CA ARG A 186 -21.09 -9.92 -1.23
C ARG A 186 -21.25 -11.08 -2.20
N ALA A 187 -20.25 -11.93 -2.32
CA ALA A 187 -20.33 -13.11 -3.17
C ALA A 187 -21.42 -14.07 -2.66
N ALA A 188 -22.18 -14.66 -3.59
CA ALA A 188 -23.10 -15.74 -3.27
C ALA A 188 -22.32 -17.03 -2.90
N ALA A 189 -22.97 -17.96 -2.20
CA ALA A 189 -22.35 -19.23 -1.85
C ALA A 189 -21.94 -20.01 -3.11
N GLY A 190 -20.70 -20.50 -3.16
CA GLY A 190 -20.16 -21.25 -4.31
C GLY A 190 -19.70 -20.41 -5.49
N GLN A 191 -19.87 -19.08 -5.44
CA GLN A 191 -19.34 -18.17 -6.45
C GLN A 191 -17.85 -17.89 -6.20
N GLU A 192 -17.09 -17.62 -7.26
CA GLU A 192 -15.74 -17.07 -7.11
C GLU A 192 -15.78 -15.73 -6.37
N SER A 193 -14.88 -15.56 -5.40
CA SER A 193 -14.86 -14.40 -4.54
C SER A 193 -13.45 -13.98 -4.16
N GLU A 194 -13.30 -12.72 -3.79
CA GLU A 194 -12.07 -12.16 -3.24
C GLU A 194 -12.34 -11.67 -1.81
N LEU A 195 -11.44 -12.01 -0.88
CA LEU A 195 -11.55 -11.56 0.50
C LEU A 195 -11.10 -10.09 0.59
N GLU A 196 -12.04 -9.19 0.79
CA GLU A 196 -11.77 -7.75 0.85
C GLU A 196 -11.92 -7.18 2.26
N VAL A 197 -11.24 -6.05 2.50
CA VAL A 197 -11.12 -5.40 3.80
C VAL A 197 -12.02 -4.17 3.87
N PHE A 198 -12.81 -4.07 4.93
CA PHE A 198 -13.74 -2.95 5.14
C PHE A 198 -13.57 -2.33 6.53
N VAL A 199 -13.91 -1.04 6.62
CA VAL A 199 -14.23 -0.44 7.93
C VAL A 199 -15.56 -1.05 8.38
N LYS A 200 -15.64 -1.51 9.62
CA LYS A 200 -16.84 -2.17 10.15
C LYS A 200 -18.08 -1.28 9.96
N GLY A 201 -19.11 -1.85 9.32
CA GLY A 201 -20.36 -1.17 8.97
C GLY A 201 -20.34 -0.52 7.58
N SER A 202 -19.23 -0.56 6.84
CA SER A 202 -19.14 -0.09 5.45
C SER A 202 -19.09 -1.23 4.43
N GLU A 203 -19.05 -2.48 4.88
CA GLU A 203 -19.11 -3.64 3.98
C GLU A 203 -20.48 -3.71 3.27
N PRO A 204 -20.52 -4.17 2.00
CA PRO A 204 -21.78 -4.34 1.28
C PRO A 204 -22.69 -5.29 2.06
N THR A 205 -23.98 -4.98 2.10
CA THR A 205 -25.00 -5.80 2.79
C THR A 205 -25.82 -6.64 1.82
N GLN A 206 -25.79 -6.30 0.53
CA GLN A 206 -26.46 -7.02 -0.54
C GLN A 206 -25.54 -8.11 -1.11
N ASN A 207 -26.13 -9.23 -1.50
CA ASN A 207 -25.43 -10.30 -2.20
C ASN A 207 -25.50 -10.08 -3.72
N ALA A 208 -24.46 -10.49 -4.42
CA ALA A 208 -24.49 -10.66 -5.86
C ALA A 208 -25.54 -11.71 -6.25
N ALA A 209 -26.05 -11.61 -7.48
CA ALA A 209 -26.90 -12.66 -8.03
C ALA A 209 -26.10 -13.96 -8.11
N ALA A 210 -26.72 -15.08 -7.71
CA ALA A 210 -26.08 -16.38 -7.84
C ALA A 210 -25.77 -16.65 -9.34
N PRO A 211 -24.64 -17.29 -9.66
CA PRO A 211 -24.40 -17.77 -11.02
C PRO A 211 -25.61 -18.61 -11.47
N GLU A 212 -26.12 -18.39 -12.67
CA GLU A 212 -27.13 -19.29 -13.24
C GLU A 212 -26.53 -20.71 -13.26
N GLU A 213 -27.18 -21.65 -12.58
CA GLU A 213 -26.84 -23.07 -12.72
C GLU A 213 -27.05 -23.45 -14.19
N VAL A 214 -25.95 -23.62 -14.93
CA VAL A 214 -26.01 -24.27 -16.24
C VAL A 214 -26.47 -25.70 -15.95
N PRO A 215 -27.67 -26.13 -16.41
CA PRO A 215 -28.11 -27.49 -16.18
C PRO A 215 -27.08 -28.45 -16.75
N ALA A 216 -26.66 -29.44 -15.96
CA ALA A 216 -25.82 -30.52 -16.44
C ALA A 216 -26.51 -31.15 -17.66
N ASN A 217 -25.83 -31.14 -18.81
CA ASN A 217 -26.37 -31.71 -20.04
C ASN A 217 -26.67 -33.20 -19.82
N PRO A 218 -27.95 -33.64 -19.87
CA PRO A 218 -28.31 -35.04 -19.64
C PRO A 218 -27.82 -35.99 -20.73
N GLU A 219 -27.31 -35.48 -21.86
CA GLU A 219 -26.98 -36.28 -23.05
C GLU A 219 -25.57 -36.89 -23.03
N ALA A 220 -24.76 -36.70 -21.98
CA ALA A 220 -23.40 -37.25 -21.92
C ALA A 220 -23.31 -38.72 -21.43
N GLU A 221 -24.42 -39.39 -21.11
CA GLU A 221 -24.43 -40.79 -20.62
C GLU A 221 -25.06 -41.82 -21.58
N GLN A 222 -25.39 -41.45 -22.83
CA GLN A 222 -25.97 -42.39 -23.82
C GLN A 222 -25.05 -42.64 -25.03
N ASP A 223 -23.78 -42.95 -24.80
CA ASP A 223 -22.97 -43.60 -25.85
C ASP A 223 -21.98 -44.57 -25.19
N GLY A 224 -22.39 -45.83 -25.04
CA GLY A 224 -21.49 -46.82 -24.45
C GLY A 224 -22.01 -48.24 -24.22
N VAL A 225 -22.97 -48.76 -24.99
CA VAL A 225 -23.15 -50.21 -25.10
C VAL A 225 -23.59 -50.59 -26.52
N PRO A 226 -22.76 -51.28 -27.32
CA PRO A 226 -23.27 -52.15 -28.36
C PRO A 226 -23.45 -53.57 -27.79
N GLU A 227 -24.71 -54.02 -27.75
CA GLU A 227 -25.06 -55.44 -27.73
C GLU A 227 -24.53 -56.12 -29.00
N GLY A 228 -23.96 -57.31 -28.85
CA GLY A 228 -23.39 -58.08 -29.96
C GLY A 228 -24.42 -58.80 -30.82
N ALA A 229 -24.00 -59.23 -32.00
CA ALA A 229 -24.53 -60.41 -32.69
C ALA A 229 -23.53 -60.90 -33.77
N ASP A 230 -23.37 -62.23 -33.77
CA ASP A 230 -22.79 -63.17 -34.76
C ASP A 230 -21.27 -63.27 -34.96
#